data_AF-A0A218PZX7-F1
#
_entry.id   AF-A0A218PZX7-F1
#
_cell.length_a   1.000
_cell.length_b   1.000
_cell.length_c   1.000
_cell.angle_alpha   90.00
_cell.angle_beta   90.00
_cell.angle_gamma   90.00
#
_symmetry.space_group_name_H-M   'P 1'
#
loop_
_entity.id
_entity.type
_entity.pdbx_description
1 polymer ?
#
loop_
_entity_poly.entity_id
_entity_poly.type
_entity_poly.pdbx_seq_one_letter_code
_entity_poly.pdbx_strand_id
1 'polypeptide(L)'
;MQRKYIAKIFVTLRPSVLDPAGVAVQSGLQQLGYNNVEQVRIGKYIELTITSTEEIKARQDMERICDQMLANPVIENYRFDLIEVETQTGVI
;
A
#
# COMPACT_ATOMS: atom_id res chain seq x y z
N MET A 1 -18.13 -17.22 12.29
CA MET A 1 -18.28 -15.80 12.68
C MET A 1 -17.54 -14.95 11.65
N GLN A 2 -18.08 -13.79 11.28
CA GLN A 2 -17.41 -12.85 10.37
C GLN A 2 -16.48 -11.94 11.18
N ARG A 3 -15.26 -11.75 10.69
CA ARG A 3 -14.22 -10.88 11.25
C ARG A 3 -13.99 -9.72 10.30
N LYS A 4 -13.61 -8.57 10.85
CA LYS A 4 -13.31 -7.37 10.08
C LYS A 4 -11.81 -7.12 10.13
N TYR A 5 -11.24 -6.72 9.00
CA TYR A 5 -9.84 -6.40 8.89
C TYR A 5 -9.68 -5.05 8.23
N ILE A 6 -8.70 -4.27 8.69
CA ILE A 6 -8.18 -3.13 7.97
C ILE A 6 -6.95 -3.62 7.20
N ALA A 7 -6.98 -3.47 5.88
CA ALA A 7 -5.86 -3.74 5.00
C ALA A 7 -5.13 -2.43 4.71
N LYS A 8 -3.82 -2.42 4.95
CA LYS A 8 -2.92 -1.30 4.65
C LYS A 8 -2.01 -1.71 3.50
N ILE A 9 -2.23 -1.15 2.32
CA ILE A 9 -1.58 -1.54 1.07
C ILE A 9 -0.59 -0.46 0.66
N PHE A 10 0.63 -0.89 0.35
CA PHE A 10 1.69 -0.05 -0.18
C PHE A 10 1.99 -0.49 -1.60
N VAL A 11 1.80 0.40 -2.58
CA VAL A 11 2.11 0.15 -3.99
C VAL A 11 3.29 1.01 -4.38
N THR A 12 4.33 0.38 -4.94
CA THR A 12 5.57 1.04 -5.35
C THR A 12 5.95 0.59 -6.74
N LEU A 13 6.47 1.50 -7.56
CA LEU A 13 7.07 1.15 -8.84
C LEU A 13 8.20 0.10 -8.66
N ARG A 14 8.33 -0.82 -9.61
CA ARG A 14 9.42 -1.79 -9.66
C ARG A 14 10.78 -1.07 -9.72
N PRO A 15 11.86 -1.64 -9.17
CA PRO A 15 13.17 -0.99 -9.13
C PRO A 15 13.69 -0.55 -10.51
N SER A 16 13.40 -1.33 -11.56
CA SER A 16 13.80 -1.05 -12.95
C SER A 16 12.97 0.04 -13.64
N VAL A 17 11.87 0.49 -13.03
CA VAL A 17 10.98 1.49 -13.62
C VAL A 17 11.36 2.87 -13.09
N LEU A 18 11.60 3.80 -14.03
CA LEU A 18 11.88 5.20 -13.76
C LEU A 18 10.69 5.85 -13.05
N ASP A 19 10.98 6.65 -12.02
CA ASP A 19 10.00 7.45 -11.29
C ASP A 19 10.29 8.95 -11.48
N PRO A 20 9.71 9.58 -12.51
CA PRO A 20 9.92 11.01 -12.76
C PRO A 20 9.49 11.90 -11.58
N ALA A 21 8.47 11.50 -10.82
CA ALA A 21 7.98 12.26 -9.70
C ALA A 21 8.94 12.19 -8.51
N GLY A 22 9.47 11.00 -8.21
CA GLY A 22 10.54 10.81 -7.22
C GLY A 22 11.80 11.61 -7.54
N VAL A 23 12.23 11.59 -8.81
CA VAL A 23 13.38 12.40 -9.28
C VAL A 23 13.13 13.89 -9.09
N ALA A 24 11.95 14.39 -9.42
CA ALA A 24 11.60 15.80 -9.23
C ALA A 24 11.64 16.20 -7.75
N VAL A 25 11.10 15.36 -6.85
CA VAL A 25 11.14 15.62 -5.40
C VAL A 25 12.57 15.59 -4.86
N GLN A 26 13.39 14.62 -5.28
CA GLN A 26 14.80 14.55 -4.88
C GLN A 26 15.56 15.82 -5.29
N SER A 27 15.37 16.29 -6.52
CA SER A 27 15.97 17.55 -6.99
C SER A 27 15.50 18.75 -6.17
N GLY A 28 14.22 18.81 -5.82
CA GLY A 28 13.68 19.84 -4.92
C GLY A 28 14.33 19.82 -3.53
N LEU A 29 14.52 18.63 -2.95
CA LEU A 29 15.17 18.47 -1.64
C LEU A 29 16.64 18.92 -1.68
N GLN A 30 17.37 18.62 -2.75
CA GLN A 30 18.75 19.09 -2.93
C GLN A 30 18.82 20.62 -3.01
N GLN A 31 17.91 21.25 -3.75
CA GLN A 31 17.82 22.71 -3.83
C GLN A 31 17.53 23.37 -2.47
N LEU A 32 16.81 22.67 -1.59
CA LEU A 32 16.55 23.10 -0.22
C LEU A 32 17.72 22.83 0.76
N GLY A 33 18.83 22.25 0.28
CA GLY A 33 20.03 21.98 1.08
C GLY A 33 20.11 20.58 1.70
N TYR A 34 19.13 19.69 1.44
CA TYR A 34 19.13 18.31 1.93
C TYR A 34 19.99 17.38 1.07
N ASN A 35 21.31 17.55 1.16
CA ASN A 35 22.27 16.79 0.35
C ASN A 35 22.45 15.31 0.80
N ASN A 36 21.90 14.94 1.95
CA ASN A 36 21.94 13.59 2.50
C ASN A 36 20.81 12.67 1.99
N VAL A 37 19.93 13.17 1.11
CA VAL A 37 18.87 12.37 0.49
C VAL A 37 19.37 11.83 -0.84
N GLU A 38 19.73 10.53 -0.84
CA GLU A 38 20.34 9.87 -2.00
C GLU A 38 19.33 9.40 -3.05
N GLN A 39 18.13 8.99 -2.61
CA GLN A 39 17.09 8.46 -3.49
C GLN A 39 15.70 8.75 -2.94
N VAL A 40 14.80 9.20 -3.82
CA VAL A 40 13.37 9.33 -3.51
C VAL A 40 12.56 8.45 -4.46
N ARG A 41 11.62 7.69 -3.90
CA ARG A 41 10.62 6.94 -4.64
C ARG A 41 9.23 7.30 -4.13
N ILE A 42 8.31 7.54 -5.06
CA ILE A 42 6.92 7.83 -4.76
C ILE A 42 6.08 6.61 -5.06
N GLY A 43 5.16 6.31 -4.15
CA GLY A 43 4.22 5.21 -4.22
C GLY A 43 2.87 5.61 -3.67
N LYS A 44 1.94 4.65 -3.66
CA LYS A 44 0.59 4.83 -3.15
C LYS A 44 0.48 4.13 -1.80
N TYR A 45 -0.17 4.79 -0.85
CA TYR A 45 -0.70 4.16 0.36
C TYR A 45 -2.21 4.09 0.22
N ILE A 46 -2.78 2.91 0.38
CA ILE A 46 -4.22 2.65 0.26
C ILE A 46 -4.65 1.92 1.52
N GLU A 47 -5.76 2.34 2.11
CA GLU A 47 -6.37 1.67 3.26
C GLU A 47 -7.79 1.28 2.89
N LEU A 48 -8.16 0.04 3.17
CA LEU A 48 -9.53 -0.44 3.00
C LEU A 48 -9.94 -1.39 4.11
N THR A 49 -11.24 -1.53 4.32
CA THR A 49 -11.80 -2.48 5.27
C THR A 49 -12.41 -3.66 4.53
N ILE A 50 -12.07 -4.88 4.94
CA ILE A 50 -12.63 -6.12 4.40
C ILE A 50 -13.22 -6.97 5.51
N THR A 51 -14.34 -7.64 5.23
CA THR A 51 -14.98 -8.56 6.18
C THR A 51 -14.86 -9.98 5.65
N SER A 52 -14.37 -10.91 6.46
CA SER A 52 -14.16 -12.30 6.03
C SER A 52 -14.40 -13.30 7.17
N THR A 53 -14.65 -14.55 6.83
CA THR A 53 -14.86 -15.63 7.81
C THR A 53 -13.58 -16.05 8.52
N GLU A 54 -12.43 -15.85 7.87
CA GLU A 54 -11.11 -16.25 8.33
C GLU A 54 -10.03 -15.35 7.70
N GLU A 55 -8.88 -15.22 8.35
CA GLU A 55 -7.79 -14.36 7.88
C GLU A 55 -7.24 -14.83 6.53
N ILE A 56 -7.10 -16.15 6.34
CA ILE A 56 -6.56 -16.74 5.09
C ILE A 56 -7.39 -16.30 3.89
N LYS A 57 -8.72 -16.34 4.01
CA LYS A 57 -9.63 -15.91 2.96
C LYS A 57 -9.53 -14.40 2.72
N ALA A 58 -9.46 -13.59 3.78
CA ALA A 58 -9.24 -12.15 3.64
C ALA A 58 -7.94 -11.84 2.88
N ARG A 59 -6.87 -12.59 3.16
CA ARG A 59 -5.57 -12.46 2.49
C ARG A 59 -5.64 -12.83 1.01
N GLN A 60 -6.29 -13.94 0.67
CA GLN A 60 -6.50 -14.35 -0.73
C GLN A 60 -7.33 -13.33 -1.50
N ASP A 61 -8.38 -12.78 -0.88
CA ASP A 61 -9.20 -11.74 -1.49
C ASP A 61 -8.37 -10.45 -1.69
N MET A 62 -7.54 -10.08 -0.72
CA MET A 62 -6.62 -8.93 -0.84
C MET A 62 -5.58 -9.11 -1.96
N GLU A 63 -5.00 -10.30 -2.11
CA GLU A 63 -4.09 -10.61 -3.23
C GLU A 63 -4.78 -10.38 -4.58
N ARG A 64 -5.99 -10.94 -4.76
CA ARG A 64 -6.76 -10.75 -5.99
C ARG A 64 -7.11 -9.28 -6.25
N ILE A 65 -7.56 -8.56 -5.21
CA ILE A 65 -7.90 -7.13 -5.31
C ILE A 65 -6.67 -6.32 -5.73
N CYS A 66 -5.51 -6.61 -5.14
CA CYS A 66 -4.27 -5.92 -5.48
C CYS A 66 -3.84 -6.19 -6.93
N ASP A 67 -3.84 -7.46 -7.35
CA ASP A 67 -3.44 -7.89 -8.69
C ASP A 67 -4.36 -7.36 -9.79
N GLN A 68 -5.66 -7.27 -9.51
CA GLN A 68 -6.66 -6.90 -10.52
C GLN A 68 -6.90 -5.39 -10.62
N MET A 69 -6.70 -4.65 -9.52
CA MET A 69 -7.20 -3.27 -9.44
C MET A 69 -6.21 -2.28 -8.85
N LEU A 70 -5.50 -2.63 -7.78
CA LEU A 70 -4.74 -1.62 -7.01
C LEU A 70 -3.31 -1.43 -7.52
N ALA A 71 -2.71 -2.47 -8.10
CA ALA A 71 -1.36 -2.43 -8.64
C ALA A 71 -1.35 -2.85 -10.11
N ASN A 72 -0.57 -2.15 -10.93
CA ASN A 72 -0.25 -2.60 -12.27
C ASN A 72 0.90 -3.63 -12.22
N PRO A 73 0.66 -4.91 -12.49
CA PRO A 73 1.67 -5.96 -12.29
C PRO A 73 2.90 -5.80 -13.19
N VAL A 74 2.80 -5.08 -14.30
CA VAL A 74 3.92 -4.87 -15.24
C VAL A 74 4.96 -3.92 -14.66
N ILE A 75 4.52 -2.87 -13.96
CA ILE A 75 5.40 -1.76 -13.55
C ILE A 75 5.41 -1.47 -12.05
N GLU A 76 4.49 -2.02 -11.29
CA GLU A 76 4.37 -1.84 -9.84
C GLU A 76 4.51 -3.18 -9.10
N ASN A 77 4.99 -3.08 -7.86
CA ASN A 77 4.92 -4.10 -6.82
C ASN A 77 3.98 -3.59 -5.73
N TYR A 78 3.42 -4.50 -4.94
CA TYR A 78 2.70 -4.14 -3.73
C TYR A 78 3.10 -5.03 -2.56
N ARG A 79 2.81 -4.53 -1.36
CA ARG A 79 2.73 -5.31 -0.12
C ARG A 79 1.53 -4.83 0.67
N PHE A 80 1.00 -5.66 1.54
CA PHE A 80 -0.06 -5.23 2.44
C PHE A 80 0.03 -5.91 3.79
N ASP A 81 -0.43 -5.18 4.81
CA ASP A 81 -0.67 -5.69 6.15
C ASP A 81 -2.18 -5.85 6.36
N LEU A 82 -2.59 -6.92 7.05
CA LEU A 82 -3.98 -7.14 7.47
C LEU A 82 -4.03 -7.08 8.99
N ILE A 83 -4.88 -6.20 9.51
CA ILE A 83 -5.06 -5.98 10.94
C ILE A 83 -6.49 -6.34 11.28
N GLU A 84 -6.70 -7.40 12.06
CA GLU A 84 -8.03 -7.72 12.59
C GLU A 84 -8.47 -6.58 13.51
N VAL A 85 -9.67 -6.06 13.28
CA VAL A 85 -10.28 -5.04 14.12
C VAL A 85 -11.52 -5.60 14.76
N GLU A 86 -11.68 -5.36 16.07
CA GLU A 86 -12.91 -5.70 16.75
C GLU A 86 -14.07 -5.00 16.03
N THR A 87 -15.09 -5.79 15.69
CA THR A 87 -16.36 -5.21 15.28
C THR A 87 -16.86 -4.50 16.53
N GLN A 88 -16.93 -3.16 16.55
CA GLN A 88 -17.56 -2.43 17.66
C GLN A 88 -18.97 -3.00 17.85
N THR A 89 -19.11 -3.90 18.81
CA THR A 89 -20.40 -4.25 19.42
C THR A 89 -20.82 -2.98 20.15
N GLY A 90 -21.96 -2.42 19.74
CA GLY A 90 -22.41 -1.09 20.13
C GLY A 90 -22.25 -0.78 21.62
N VAL A 91 -21.77 0.43 21.86
CA VAL A 91 -21.94 1.20 23.09
C VAL A 91 -22.31 2.58 22.53
N ILE A 92 -23.54 3.10 22.56
CA ILE A 92 -24.70 2.98 23.47
C ILE A 92 -25.97 3.07 22.60
#